data_AF-A0A916HIZ0-F1
#
_entry.id   AF-A0A916HIZ0-F1
#
_cell.length_a   1.000
_cell.length_b   1.000
_cell.length_c   1.000
_cell.angle_alpha   90.00
_cell.angle_beta   90.00
_cell.angle_gamma   90.00
#
_symmetry.space_group_name_H-M   'P 1'
#
loop_
_entity.id
_entity.type
_entity.pdbx_description
1 polymer ?
#
loop_
_entity_poly.entity_id
_entity_poly.type
_entity_poly.pdbx_seq_one_letter_code
_entity_poly.pdbx_strand_id
1 'polypeptide(L)'
;MASPVLLLLGVPESGTSALADALVRAGAALAGPPGGDPGGVSQHALAACGMRWDSLAPMPAKLARTPGLDAARAALDVFLERTPGDAPLVVAEPLATRIVGMWRERIEGSGRPLAAVLWLTHPGSAAAALARRRQFAPEKSLALWLAHLVEFEQATRGLSRTIVTEEAFLADPAAGMKRIAQATRFPPAMQAAKAPSATKHPTPAPPPLGLGSGLDTALDAGYRRLASTVSGELKRAVDALAAAARPAVQSAIPPWIAQEIEADRTRMQTLADMAAGHAARADRAARDLAATPRDARALAAEVEAMRAEQARERDALTGQLDALHGAQARERDALTAELASTRGELARLAARLSEVPQSEAALRIELSQAQRELSDERTSIARLSDALETARREADGHAHRFESARHHLERFAIEIEEARATLALREDHCARLAEEADGLRVRESDLLREREALRRERDEAVRELERAKREHGRHAAERESTLHRTSAELRTAIEERESRIAGLSGEADRMADAITDAAVRTAGLEEQLELRAAELAELQSRYDELAARMRTLESRSLVRAAVWLGGEKHPREASTGG
;
A
#
# COMPACT_ATOMS: atom_id res chain seq x y z
N MET A 1 65.07 39.47 -59.82
CA MET A 1 65.89 38.25 -59.57
C MET A 1 64.94 37.14 -59.19
N ALA A 2 65.15 35.92 -59.68
CA ALA A 2 64.32 34.78 -59.27
C ALA A 2 64.45 34.54 -57.75
N SER A 3 63.33 34.27 -57.06
CA SER A 3 63.35 34.02 -55.62
C SER A 3 64.24 32.81 -55.29
N PRO A 4 65.22 32.96 -54.37
CA PRO A 4 66.11 31.87 -53.98
C PRO A 4 65.35 30.80 -53.18
N VAL A 5 65.84 29.56 -53.25
CA VAL A 5 65.30 28.41 -52.53
C VAL A 5 66.35 27.84 -51.58
N LEU A 6 65.96 27.60 -50.34
CA LEU A 6 66.75 26.91 -49.33
C LEU A 6 66.11 25.57 -49.00
N LEU A 7 66.81 24.47 -49.27
CA LEU A 7 66.42 23.16 -48.78
C LEU A 7 66.82 23.05 -47.31
N LEU A 8 65.81 22.95 -46.43
CA LEU A 8 66.00 22.63 -45.03
C LEU A 8 65.97 21.11 -44.87
N LEU A 9 67.15 20.54 -44.73
CA LEU A 9 67.40 19.10 -44.66
C LEU A 9 67.65 18.69 -43.20
N GLY A 10 67.39 17.43 -42.90
CA GLY A 10 67.59 16.87 -41.56
C GLY A 10 67.40 15.37 -41.56
N VAL A 11 67.58 14.78 -40.38
CA VAL A 11 67.10 13.42 -40.14
C VAL A 11 65.58 13.49 -39.95
N PRO A 12 64.78 12.63 -40.62
CA PRO A 12 63.35 12.59 -40.41
C PRO A 12 63.02 12.46 -38.92
N GLU A 13 61.96 13.13 -38.47
CA GLU A 13 61.52 13.11 -37.06
C GLU A 13 62.49 13.76 -36.05
N SER A 14 63.58 14.39 -36.50
CA SER A 14 64.60 14.99 -35.62
C SER A 14 64.45 16.50 -35.38
N GLY A 15 63.32 17.12 -35.75
CA GLY A 15 62.96 18.46 -35.22
C GLY A 15 63.45 19.69 -36.02
N THR A 16 63.43 19.62 -37.35
CA THR A 16 63.70 20.77 -38.25
C THR A 16 62.77 21.97 -38.06
N SER A 17 61.66 21.82 -37.32
CA SER A 17 60.63 22.83 -37.11
C SER A 17 61.14 24.12 -36.48
N ALA A 18 62.14 24.06 -35.59
CA ALA A 18 62.67 25.26 -34.92
C ALA A 18 63.37 26.19 -35.90
N LEU A 19 64.19 25.64 -36.82
CA LEU A 19 64.83 26.42 -37.86
C LEU A 19 63.83 26.85 -38.94
N ALA A 20 62.85 26.02 -39.29
CA ALA A 20 61.78 26.41 -40.21
C ALA A 20 61.01 27.63 -39.69
N ASP A 21 60.57 27.63 -38.42
CA ASP A 21 59.87 28.76 -37.78
C ASP A 21 60.74 30.02 -37.77
N ALA A 22 62.03 29.89 -37.42
CA ALA A 22 62.96 31.02 -37.42
C ALA A 22 63.15 31.64 -38.82
N LEU A 23 63.23 30.81 -39.87
CA LEU A 23 63.35 31.27 -41.26
C LEU A 23 62.07 31.94 -41.75
N VAL A 24 60.89 31.41 -41.38
CA VAL A 24 59.60 32.03 -41.70
C VAL A 24 59.45 33.39 -41.05
N ARG A 25 59.81 33.51 -39.75
CA ARG A 25 59.84 34.81 -39.04
C ARG A 25 60.81 35.79 -39.67
N ALA A 26 61.89 35.32 -40.27
CA ALA A 26 62.85 36.11 -41.03
C ALA A 26 62.35 36.50 -42.45
N GLY A 27 61.09 36.21 -42.79
CA GLY A 27 60.45 36.63 -44.04
C GLY A 27 60.49 35.60 -45.17
N ALA A 28 60.92 34.37 -44.91
CA ALA A 28 60.84 33.30 -45.91
C ALA A 28 59.43 32.70 -46.00
N ALA A 29 59.00 32.34 -47.20
CA ALA A 29 57.85 31.47 -47.39
C ALA A 29 58.25 30.02 -47.09
N LEU A 30 57.37 29.26 -46.45
CA LEU A 30 57.59 27.83 -46.19
C LEU A 30 56.79 26.99 -47.16
N ALA A 31 57.50 26.20 -47.96
CA ALA A 31 56.95 25.21 -48.86
C ALA A 31 57.12 23.82 -48.24
N GLY A 32 56.02 23.10 -48.11
CA GLY A 32 55.98 21.86 -47.35
C GLY A 32 55.76 22.14 -45.86
N PRO A 33 55.41 21.12 -45.08
CA PRO A 33 54.75 21.35 -43.81
C PRO A 33 55.68 21.53 -42.60
N PRO A 34 55.22 22.33 -41.64
CA PRO A 34 55.01 21.91 -40.26
C PRO A 34 53.48 21.81 -40.04
N GLY A 35 52.91 20.62 -40.31
CA GLY A 35 51.50 20.29 -40.03
C GLY A 35 50.60 19.81 -41.19
N GLY A 36 50.98 19.98 -42.46
CA GLY A 36 50.33 19.32 -43.62
C GLY A 36 50.97 17.96 -43.96
N ASP A 37 50.39 17.15 -44.86
CA ASP A 37 50.96 15.86 -45.27
C ASP A 37 52.31 16.08 -46.01
N PRO A 38 53.46 15.79 -45.37
CA PRO A 38 54.78 15.98 -45.96
C PRO A 38 55.20 14.81 -46.84
N GLY A 39 54.48 13.68 -46.79
CA GLY A 39 54.99 12.41 -47.28
C GLY A 39 54.90 12.25 -48.78
N GLY A 40 53.84 12.78 -49.42
CA GLY A 40 53.45 12.39 -50.78
C GLY A 40 54.60 12.29 -51.78
N VAL A 41 55.22 13.41 -52.16
CA VAL A 41 56.13 13.41 -53.32
C VAL A 41 57.44 12.67 -53.03
N SER A 42 58.09 12.94 -51.90
CA SER A 42 59.36 12.29 -51.55
C SER A 42 59.19 10.81 -51.20
N GLN A 43 58.09 10.43 -50.56
CA GLN A 43 57.79 9.04 -50.27
C GLN A 43 57.44 8.27 -51.55
N HIS A 44 56.68 8.86 -52.48
CA HIS A 44 56.45 8.24 -53.79
C HIS A 44 57.75 8.10 -54.58
N ALA A 45 58.64 9.09 -54.55
CA ALA A 45 59.94 9.01 -55.21
C ALA A 45 60.83 7.91 -54.62
N LEU A 46 60.86 7.79 -53.28
CA LEU A 46 61.56 6.70 -52.60
C LEU A 46 60.97 5.34 -52.95
N ALA A 47 59.64 5.23 -52.94
CA ALA A 47 58.95 3.98 -53.29
C ALA A 47 59.22 3.56 -54.74
N ALA A 48 59.25 4.50 -55.69
CA ALA A 48 59.63 4.26 -57.08
C ALA A 48 61.09 3.81 -57.25
N CYS A 49 61.96 4.13 -56.29
CA CYS A 49 63.32 3.59 -56.23
C CYS A 49 63.41 2.24 -55.51
N GLY A 50 62.27 1.68 -55.08
CA GLY A 50 62.26 0.48 -54.24
C GLY A 50 62.85 0.72 -52.86
N MET A 51 62.62 1.91 -52.29
CA MET A 51 63.19 2.30 -51.00
C MET A 51 62.12 2.85 -50.07
N ARG A 52 62.31 2.59 -48.78
CA ARG A 52 61.65 3.32 -47.70
C ARG A 52 62.54 4.45 -47.22
N TRP A 53 61.97 5.41 -46.49
CA TRP A 53 62.75 6.49 -45.91
C TRP A 53 63.75 6.00 -44.85
N ASP A 54 63.41 4.92 -44.15
CA ASP A 54 64.23 4.28 -43.12
C ASP A 54 65.14 3.18 -43.70
N SER A 55 65.35 3.17 -45.02
CA SER A 55 66.30 2.27 -45.66
C SER A 55 67.74 2.78 -45.48
N LEU A 56 68.62 1.89 -45.01
CA LEU A 56 70.06 2.14 -44.90
C LEU A 56 70.81 1.91 -46.21
N ALA A 57 70.12 1.50 -47.28
CA ALA A 57 70.72 1.39 -48.59
C ALA A 57 71.02 2.78 -49.17
N PRO A 58 72.17 2.96 -49.84
CA PRO A 58 72.49 4.22 -50.51
C PRO A 58 71.50 4.49 -51.65
N MET A 59 71.19 5.77 -51.88
CA MET A 59 70.39 6.17 -53.06
C MET A 59 71.07 5.76 -54.37
N PRO A 60 70.30 5.46 -55.42
CA PRO A 60 70.83 5.27 -56.77
C PRO A 60 71.64 6.50 -57.23
N ALA A 61 72.87 6.27 -57.70
CA ALA A 61 73.78 7.35 -58.12
C ALA A 61 73.23 8.22 -59.26
N LYS A 62 72.33 7.69 -60.09
CA LYS A 62 71.68 8.39 -61.20
C LYS A 62 70.18 8.52 -60.97
N LEU A 63 69.78 9.10 -59.83
CA LEU A 63 68.37 9.31 -59.47
C LEU A 63 67.56 9.99 -60.58
N ALA A 64 68.15 10.97 -61.27
CA ALA A 64 67.54 11.66 -62.41
C ALA A 64 67.16 10.73 -63.59
N ARG A 65 67.73 9.52 -63.69
CA ARG A 65 67.45 8.56 -64.76
C ARG A 65 66.70 7.31 -64.29
N THR A 66 66.30 7.25 -63.02
CA THR A 66 65.54 6.11 -62.51
C THR A 66 64.13 6.11 -63.14
N PRO A 67 63.71 4.99 -63.76
CA PRO A 67 62.36 4.84 -64.31
C PRO A 67 61.28 5.00 -63.22
N GLY A 68 60.08 5.45 -63.60
CA GLY A 68 58.95 5.55 -62.66
C GLY A 68 58.94 6.81 -61.78
N LEU A 69 59.94 7.68 -61.90
CA LEU A 69 59.99 8.95 -61.17
C LEU A 69 59.26 10.11 -61.86
N ASP A 70 58.68 9.92 -63.04
CA ASP A 70 58.05 11.01 -63.81
C ASP A 70 56.87 11.63 -63.07
N ALA A 71 56.04 10.81 -62.40
CA ALA A 71 54.96 11.30 -61.55
C ALA A 71 55.49 12.13 -60.37
N ALA A 72 56.61 11.71 -59.76
CA ALA A 72 57.24 12.47 -58.69
C ALA A 72 57.84 13.79 -59.21
N ARG A 73 58.47 13.81 -60.39
CA ARG A 73 58.95 15.05 -61.04
C ARG A 73 57.80 16.01 -61.34
N ALA A 74 56.72 15.52 -61.93
CA ALA A 74 55.53 16.33 -62.21
C ALA A 74 54.91 16.89 -60.93
N ALA A 75 54.88 16.11 -59.85
CA ALA A 75 54.40 16.59 -58.56
C ALA A 75 55.32 17.67 -57.95
N LEU A 76 56.64 17.56 -58.12
CA LEU A 76 57.59 18.61 -57.74
C LEU A 76 57.38 19.89 -58.56
N ASP A 77 57.09 19.78 -59.86
CA ASP A 77 56.81 20.93 -60.72
C ASP A 77 55.56 21.67 -60.28
N VAL A 78 54.44 20.95 -60.13
CA VAL A 78 53.18 21.50 -59.63
C VAL A 78 53.38 22.16 -58.25
N PHE A 79 54.21 21.57 -57.41
CA PHE A 79 54.54 22.14 -56.11
C PHE A 79 55.30 23.47 -56.24
N LEU A 80 56.32 23.53 -57.10
CA LEU A 80 57.08 24.76 -57.34
C LEU A 80 56.22 25.86 -57.98
N GLU A 81 55.32 25.51 -58.91
CA GLU A 81 54.39 26.43 -59.57
C GLU A 81 53.37 27.06 -58.60
N ARG A 82 52.90 26.28 -57.62
CA ARG A 82 51.93 26.74 -56.61
C ARG A 82 52.54 27.64 -55.53
N THR A 83 53.86 27.77 -55.52
CA THR A 83 54.57 28.47 -54.46
C THR A 83 54.79 29.93 -54.84
N PRO A 84 54.56 30.90 -53.92
CA PRO A 84 54.73 32.33 -54.22
C PRO A 84 56.13 32.65 -54.74
N GLY A 85 56.20 33.36 -55.87
CA GLY A 85 57.46 33.72 -56.54
C GLY A 85 58.20 34.91 -55.90
N ASP A 86 57.52 35.68 -55.05
CA ASP A 86 58.01 37.01 -54.61
C ASP A 86 58.77 36.99 -53.28
N ALA A 87 58.80 35.86 -52.56
CA ALA A 87 59.49 35.71 -51.28
C ALA A 87 60.53 34.58 -51.34
N PRO A 88 61.68 34.69 -50.63
CA PRO A 88 62.64 33.60 -50.48
C PRO A 88 61.94 32.33 -49.97
N LEU A 89 62.19 31.19 -50.60
CA LEU A 89 61.49 29.96 -50.29
C LEU A 89 62.33 29.01 -49.44
N VAL A 90 61.75 28.47 -48.38
CA VAL A 90 62.31 27.35 -47.62
C VAL A 90 61.50 26.11 -47.93
N VAL A 91 62.16 25.07 -48.42
CA VAL A 91 61.55 23.74 -48.57
C VAL A 91 61.97 22.92 -47.38
N ALA A 92 61.04 22.70 -46.44
CA ALA A 92 61.27 21.88 -45.25
C ALA A 92 60.44 20.61 -45.36
N GLU A 93 61.00 19.59 -46.00
CA GLU A 93 60.34 18.30 -46.14
C GLU A 93 61.22 17.22 -45.45
N PRO A 94 60.67 16.44 -44.49
CA PRO A 94 61.45 15.51 -43.68
C PRO A 94 62.31 14.52 -44.48
N LEU A 95 61.84 14.10 -45.66
CA LEU A 95 62.49 13.11 -46.53
C LEU A 95 63.33 13.74 -47.65
N ALA A 96 63.42 15.07 -47.73
CA ALA A 96 64.06 15.76 -48.84
C ALA A 96 65.55 15.42 -48.94
N THR A 97 66.19 15.10 -47.81
CA THR A 97 67.61 14.72 -47.73
C THR A 97 67.93 13.57 -48.68
N ARG A 98 66.98 12.63 -48.86
CA ARG A 98 67.16 11.46 -49.72
C ARG A 98 66.98 11.75 -51.20
N ILE A 99 66.18 12.77 -51.55
CA ILE A 99 65.83 13.09 -52.94
C ILE A 99 66.31 14.48 -53.38
N VAL A 100 67.36 15.01 -52.74
CA VAL A 100 67.95 16.32 -53.07
C VAL A 100 68.31 16.44 -54.56
N GLY A 101 68.75 15.35 -55.19
CA GLY A 101 69.06 15.34 -56.62
C GLY A 101 67.86 15.72 -57.50
N MET A 102 66.65 15.27 -57.15
CA MET A 102 65.43 15.63 -57.86
C MET A 102 64.99 17.06 -57.57
N TRP A 103 65.04 17.48 -56.30
CA TRP A 103 64.76 18.87 -55.92
C TRP A 103 65.69 19.84 -56.66
N ARG A 104 66.99 19.52 -56.75
CA ARG A 104 67.96 20.29 -57.51
C ARG A 104 67.57 20.40 -58.97
N GLU A 105 67.33 19.26 -59.61
CA GLU A 105 66.95 19.21 -61.03
C GLU A 105 65.77 20.13 -61.34
N ARG A 106 64.71 20.08 -60.52
CA ARG A 106 63.49 20.86 -60.78
C ARG A 106 63.66 22.35 -60.42
N ILE A 107 64.29 22.66 -59.29
CA ILE A 107 64.47 24.04 -58.83
C ILE A 107 65.43 24.81 -59.77
N GLU A 108 66.56 24.21 -60.12
CA GLU A 108 67.51 24.83 -61.06
C GLU A 108 66.89 24.95 -62.46
N GLY A 109 66.10 23.96 -62.89
CA GLY A 109 65.31 24.02 -64.13
C GLY A 109 64.30 25.17 -64.17
N SER A 110 63.79 25.61 -63.01
CA SER A 110 62.94 26.80 -62.88
C SER A 110 63.72 28.13 -62.84
N GLY A 111 65.05 28.10 -62.96
CA GLY A 111 65.91 29.29 -62.95
C GLY A 111 66.11 29.92 -61.57
N ARG A 112 65.75 29.21 -60.49
CA ARG A 112 65.85 29.72 -59.12
C ARG A 112 67.19 29.31 -58.47
N PRO A 113 67.90 30.23 -57.81
CA PRO A 113 69.11 29.89 -57.06
C PRO A 113 68.80 28.90 -55.93
N LEU A 114 69.60 27.84 -55.80
CA LEU A 114 69.41 26.79 -54.80
C LEU A 114 70.55 26.78 -53.77
N ALA A 115 70.18 26.71 -52.50
CA ALA A 115 71.08 26.45 -51.39
C ALA A 115 70.53 25.36 -50.46
N ALA A 116 71.36 24.82 -49.57
CA ALA A 116 70.96 23.78 -48.62
C ALA A 116 71.47 24.05 -47.20
N VAL A 117 70.66 23.72 -46.21
CA VAL A 117 71.09 23.70 -44.80
C VAL A 117 70.72 22.36 -44.19
N LEU A 118 71.68 21.71 -43.51
CA LEU A 118 71.39 20.56 -42.67
C LEU A 118 71.18 21.03 -41.24
N TRP A 119 69.99 20.76 -40.72
CA TRP A 119 69.71 20.76 -39.29
C TRP A 119 70.20 19.46 -38.68
N LEU A 120 71.22 19.54 -37.83
CA LEU A 120 71.84 18.37 -37.21
C LEU A 120 71.51 18.30 -35.73
N THR A 121 70.63 17.37 -35.37
CA THR A 121 70.34 17.01 -33.98
C THR A 121 71.40 16.05 -33.46
N HIS A 122 71.71 16.14 -32.16
CA HIS A 122 72.62 15.22 -31.49
C HIS A 122 72.22 13.75 -31.76
N PRO A 123 73.15 12.85 -32.11
CA PRO A 123 72.83 11.47 -32.49
C PRO A 123 72.01 10.72 -31.44
N GLY A 124 72.32 10.89 -30.14
CA GLY A 124 71.55 10.30 -29.05
C GLY A 124 70.12 10.85 -28.94
N SER A 125 69.92 12.16 -29.19
CA SER A 125 68.59 12.79 -29.18
C SER A 125 67.75 12.33 -30.37
N ALA A 126 68.37 12.18 -31.55
CA ALA A 126 67.73 11.64 -32.73
C ALA A 126 67.32 10.17 -32.52
N ALA A 127 68.20 9.35 -31.94
CA ALA A 127 67.89 7.97 -31.59
C ALA A 127 66.72 7.87 -30.59
N ALA A 128 66.70 8.69 -29.54
CA ALA A 128 65.60 8.75 -28.59
C ALA A 128 64.27 9.22 -29.22
N ALA A 129 64.32 10.13 -30.21
CA ALA A 129 63.13 10.55 -30.95
C ALA A 129 62.58 9.42 -31.83
N LEU A 130 63.44 8.74 -32.59
CA LEU A 130 63.06 7.61 -33.44
C LEU A 130 62.58 6.40 -32.64
N ALA A 131 63.19 6.11 -31.50
CA ALA A 131 62.71 5.07 -30.58
C ALA A 131 61.29 5.38 -30.09
N ARG A 132 61.00 6.63 -29.68
CA ARG A 132 59.67 7.03 -29.21
C ARG A 132 58.60 7.02 -30.30
N ARG A 133 58.93 7.49 -31.51
CA ARG A 133 57.94 7.69 -32.59
C ARG A 133 57.78 6.48 -33.51
N ARG A 134 58.86 5.71 -33.70
CA ARG A 134 58.96 4.64 -34.71
C ARG A 134 59.38 3.30 -34.12
N GLN A 135 59.66 3.24 -32.82
CA GLN A 135 60.11 2.01 -32.11
C GLN A 135 61.37 1.41 -32.72
N PHE A 136 62.24 2.25 -33.28
CA PHE A 136 63.51 1.78 -33.84
C PHE A 136 64.53 1.49 -32.74
N ALA A 137 65.30 0.42 -32.93
CA ALA A 137 66.47 0.15 -32.12
C ALA A 137 67.46 1.33 -32.18
N PRO A 138 68.20 1.61 -31.09
CA PRO A 138 69.22 2.65 -31.06
C PRO A 138 70.24 2.53 -32.20
N GLU A 139 70.71 1.32 -32.50
CA GLU A 139 71.69 1.03 -33.54
C GLU A 139 71.17 1.39 -34.94
N LYS A 140 69.93 1.00 -35.26
CA LYS A 140 69.26 1.38 -36.52
C LYS A 140 69.12 2.89 -36.62
N SER A 141 68.73 3.55 -35.53
CA SER A 141 68.54 5.00 -35.50
C SER A 141 69.85 5.78 -35.70
N LEU A 142 70.94 5.32 -35.07
CA LEU A 142 72.27 5.90 -35.22
C LEU A 142 72.86 5.65 -36.61
N ALA A 143 72.64 4.46 -37.18
CA ALA A 143 73.01 4.15 -38.56
C ALA A 143 72.24 5.04 -39.55
N LEU A 144 70.94 5.27 -39.32
CA LEU A 144 70.12 6.16 -40.14
C LEU A 144 70.60 7.61 -40.05
N TRP A 145 70.94 8.07 -38.85
CA TRP A 145 71.53 9.39 -38.62
C TRP A 145 72.80 9.58 -39.44
N LEU A 146 73.70 8.59 -39.41
CA LEU A 146 74.94 8.62 -40.18
C LEU A 146 74.67 8.60 -41.69
N ALA A 147 73.76 7.74 -42.15
CA ALA A 147 73.41 7.64 -43.57
C ALA A 147 72.88 8.97 -44.11
N HIS A 148 71.94 9.61 -43.41
CA HIS A 148 71.38 10.91 -43.81
C HIS A 148 72.43 12.03 -43.82
N LEU A 149 73.37 12.02 -42.87
CA LEU A 149 74.47 12.99 -42.85
C LEU A 149 75.39 12.82 -44.08
N VAL A 150 75.78 11.57 -44.38
CA VAL A 150 76.63 11.26 -45.54
C VAL A 150 75.92 11.63 -46.84
N GLU A 151 74.62 11.35 -46.94
CA GLU A 151 73.83 11.63 -48.12
C GLU A 151 73.56 13.13 -48.30
N PHE A 152 73.31 13.86 -47.22
CA PHE A 152 73.29 15.31 -47.26
C PHE A 152 74.59 15.84 -47.87
N GLU A 153 75.74 15.39 -47.37
CA GLU A 153 77.02 15.84 -47.89
C GLU A 153 77.16 15.49 -49.37
N GLN A 154 76.93 14.24 -49.77
CA GLN A 154 77.10 13.83 -51.15
C GLN A 154 76.13 14.56 -52.09
N ALA A 155 74.86 14.60 -51.72
CA ALA A 155 73.79 15.11 -52.56
C ALA A 155 73.75 16.63 -52.62
N THR A 156 74.45 17.35 -51.75
CA THR A 156 74.56 18.83 -51.78
C THR A 156 75.89 19.34 -52.34
N ARG A 157 76.79 18.46 -52.82
CA ARG A 157 78.05 18.89 -53.46
C ARG A 157 77.75 19.82 -54.64
N GLY A 158 78.49 20.92 -54.72
CA GLY A 158 78.31 21.98 -55.71
C GLY A 158 77.29 23.07 -55.34
N LEU A 159 76.50 22.89 -54.27
CA LEU A 159 75.59 23.93 -53.77
C LEU A 159 76.25 24.79 -52.68
N SER A 160 75.77 26.02 -52.55
CA SER A 160 75.98 26.82 -51.33
C SER A 160 75.29 26.12 -50.16
N ARG A 161 76.06 25.63 -49.19
CA ARG A 161 75.53 24.76 -48.13
C ARG A 161 76.10 25.06 -46.75
N THR A 162 75.41 24.67 -45.69
CA THR A 162 75.96 24.71 -44.33
C THR A 162 75.32 23.65 -43.43
N ILE A 163 76.00 23.35 -42.32
CA ILE A 163 75.43 22.58 -41.21
C ILE A 163 75.22 23.52 -40.03
N VAL A 164 74.08 23.34 -39.37
CA VAL A 164 73.73 24.00 -38.12
C VAL A 164 73.30 22.93 -37.14
N THR A 165 73.97 22.85 -35.99
CA THR A 165 73.57 21.93 -34.92
C THR A 165 72.42 22.52 -34.11
N GLU A 166 71.51 21.66 -33.67
CA GLU A 166 70.36 22.05 -32.83
C GLU A 166 70.83 22.81 -31.58
N GLU A 167 71.84 22.30 -30.88
CA GLU A 167 72.38 22.93 -29.67
C GLU A 167 72.94 24.33 -29.91
N ALA A 168 73.78 24.51 -30.94
CA ALA A 168 74.39 25.79 -31.23
C ALA A 168 73.35 26.83 -31.67
N PHE A 169 72.36 26.41 -32.46
CA PHE A 169 71.28 27.29 -32.91
C PHE A 169 70.34 27.69 -31.78
N LEU A 170 69.97 26.75 -30.89
CA LEU A 170 69.10 27.07 -29.75
C LEU A 170 69.81 27.93 -28.70
N ALA A 171 71.15 27.82 -28.58
CA ALA A 171 71.94 28.67 -27.70
C ALA A 171 72.06 30.12 -28.23
N ASP A 172 72.28 30.29 -29.54
CA ASP A 172 72.33 31.60 -30.19
C ASP A 172 71.69 31.57 -31.60
N PRO A 173 70.36 31.78 -31.69
CA PRO A 173 69.65 31.77 -32.96
C PRO A 173 70.13 32.86 -33.93
N ALA A 174 70.60 34.00 -33.42
CA ALA A 174 71.07 35.11 -34.23
C ALA A 174 72.40 34.78 -34.92
N ALA A 175 73.35 34.20 -34.19
CA ALA A 175 74.60 33.70 -34.77
C ALA A 175 74.34 32.56 -35.77
N GLY A 176 73.42 31.65 -35.46
CA GLY A 176 72.98 30.59 -36.36
C GLY A 176 72.42 31.13 -37.68
N MET A 177 71.54 32.13 -37.62
CA MET A 177 70.94 32.75 -38.81
C MET A 177 71.98 33.51 -39.64
N LYS A 178 72.91 34.22 -38.98
CA LYS A 178 74.04 34.89 -39.65
C LYS A 178 74.91 33.89 -40.41
N ARG A 179 75.22 32.74 -39.80
CA ARG A 179 75.99 31.67 -40.42
C ARG A 179 75.29 31.09 -41.66
N ILE A 180 73.97 30.88 -41.59
CA ILE A 180 73.17 30.42 -42.73
C ILE A 180 73.25 31.46 -43.86
N ALA A 181 72.97 32.73 -43.57
CA ALA A 181 72.99 33.80 -44.56
C ALA A 181 74.35 33.90 -45.27
N GLN A 182 75.46 33.85 -44.52
CA GLN A 182 76.82 33.94 -45.07
C GLN A 182 77.18 32.74 -45.94
N ALA A 183 76.84 31.52 -45.51
CA ALA A 183 77.23 30.30 -46.21
C ALA A 183 76.33 29.96 -47.41
N THR A 184 75.06 30.34 -47.36
CA THR A 184 74.07 29.97 -48.38
C THR A 184 73.77 31.11 -49.36
N ARG A 185 74.08 32.36 -49.00
CA ARG A 185 73.60 33.59 -49.66
C ARG A 185 72.07 33.66 -49.76
N PHE A 186 71.36 32.81 -49.03
CA PHE A 186 69.93 32.93 -48.84
C PHE A 186 69.68 34.16 -47.95
N PRO A 187 68.79 35.09 -48.32
CA PRO A 187 68.56 36.30 -47.55
C PRO A 187 67.51 36.04 -46.45
N PRO A 188 67.89 35.86 -45.17
CA PRO A 188 66.96 36.18 -44.11
C PRO A 188 66.91 37.71 -44.01
N ALA A 189 65.73 38.31 -43.88
CA ALA A 189 65.66 39.69 -43.43
C ALA A 189 66.29 39.73 -42.03
N MET A 190 67.53 40.22 -41.96
CA MET A 190 68.42 40.18 -40.78
C MET A 190 67.81 40.88 -39.54
N GLN A 191 66.70 41.60 -39.72
CA GLN A 191 65.99 42.40 -38.73
C GLN A 191 64.86 41.65 -37.98
N ALA A 192 64.57 40.39 -38.31
CA ALA A 192 63.46 39.64 -37.69
C ALA A 192 63.85 38.31 -37.00
N ALA A 193 65.12 38.17 -36.58
CA ALA A 193 65.58 37.05 -35.75
C ALA A 193 65.01 37.15 -34.32
N LYS A 194 63.70 36.95 -34.17
CA LYS A 194 63.07 36.70 -32.87
C LYS A 194 63.36 35.25 -32.48
N ALA A 195 63.61 34.99 -31.20
CA ALA A 195 63.76 33.64 -30.67
C ALA A 195 62.56 32.77 -31.10
N PRO A 196 62.79 31.48 -31.47
CA PRO A 196 61.70 30.58 -31.85
C PRO A 196 60.65 30.51 -30.73
N SER A 197 59.35 30.51 -31.07
CA SER A 197 58.30 30.55 -30.02
C SER A 197 58.14 29.22 -29.27
N ALA A 198 58.69 28.14 -29.83
CA ALA A 198 58.76 26.85 -29.16
C ALA A 198 59.97 26.83 -28.23
N THR A 199 59.74 27.07 -26.96
CA THR A 199 60.69 26.95 -25.85
C THR A 199 61.16 25.51 -25.66
N LYS A 200 61.95 24.99 -26.61
CA LYS A 200 62.95 23.98 -26.27
C LYS A 200 64.15 24.74 -25.71
N HIS A 201 64.25 24.82 -24.38
CA HIS A 201 65.52 25.15 -23.77
C HIS A 201 66.60 24.21 -24.32
N PRO A 202 67.84 24.69 -24.55
CA PRO A 202 68.94 23.83 -24.96
C PRO A 202 69.05 22.72 -23.92
N THR A 203 68.60 21.52 -24.31
CA THR A 203 68.71 20.34 -23.47
C THR A 203 70.17 19.92 -23.59
N PRO A 204 70.91 19.73 -22.49
CA PRO A 204 72.28 19.27 -22.58
C PRO A 204 72.33 17.99 -23.42
N ALA A 205 73.34 17.88 -24.28
CA ALA A 205 73.55 16.71 -25.12
C ALA A 205 73.46 15.45 -24.24
N PRO A 206 72.56 14.49 -24.55
CA PRO A 206 72.45 13.28 -23.75
C PRO A 206 73.79 12.54 -23.78
N PRO A 207 74.18 11.88 -22.69
CA PRO A 207 75.39 11.05 -22.68
C PRO A 207 75.30 9.97 -23.77
N PRO A 208 76.45 9.43 -24.22
CA PRO A 208 76.46 8.26 -25.10
C PRO A 208 75.57 7.15 -24.52
N LEU A 209 74.86 6.45 -25.41
CA LEU A 209 73.88 5.42 -25.05
C LEU A 209 74.51 4.17 -24.41
N GLY A 210 75.84 4.04 -24.45
CA GLY A 210 76.58 2.92 -23.89
C GLY A 210 76.49 1.65 -24.74
N LEU A 211 76.41 1.81 -26.08
CA LEU A 211 76.27 0.67 -26.98
C LEU A 211 77.55 -0.17 -27.03
N GLY A 212 77.41 -1.50 -26.97
CA GLY A 212 78.54 -2.43 -27.03
C GLY A 212 79.36 -2.34 -28.32
N SER A 213 78.79 -1.78 -29.39
CA SER A 213 79.47 -1.50 -30.67
C SER A 213 80.34 -0.24 -30.66
N GLY A 214 80.15 0.66 -29.68
CA GLY A 214 80.79 1.97 -29.62
C GLY A 214 80.29 2.98 -30.66
N LEU A 215 79.20 2.68 -31.37
CA LEU A 215 78.68 3.51 -32.46
C LEU A 215 78.25 4.90 -31.97
N ASP A 216 77.53 4.94 -30.85
CA ASP A 216 77.12 6.16 -30.17
C ASP A 216 78.31 7.07 -29.82
N THR A 217 79.40 6.49 -29.31
CA THR A 217 80.62 7.22 -28.93
C THR A 217 81.33 7.78 -30.17
N ALA A 218 81.43 6.99 -31.24
CA ALA A 218 82.03 7.44 -32.50
C ALA A 218 81.23 8.59 -33.13
N LEU A 219 79.89 8.50 -33.13
CA LEU A 219 79.03 9.53 -33.68
C LEU A 219 78.98 10.79 -32.82
N ASP A 220 79.00 10.68 -31.49
CA ASP A 220 79.09 11.81 -30.56
C ASP A 220 80.37 12.63 -30.78
N ALA A 221 81.53 11.96 -30.86
CA ALA A 221 82.80 12.62 -31.17
C ALA A 221 82.76 13.34 -32.54
N GLY A 222 82.13 12.70 -33.54
CA GLY A 222 81.94 13.29 -34.85
C GLY A 222 80.98 14.49 -34.86
N TYR A 223 79.87 14.42 -34.14
CA TYR A 223 78.90 15.49 -33.99
C TYR A 223 79.54 16.75 -33.39
N ARG A 224 80.34 16.61 -32.32
CA ARG A 224 81.06 17.74 -31.72
C ARG A 224 82.00 18.44 -32.70
N ARG A 225 82.67 17.68 -33.59
CA ARG A 225 83.52 18.25 -34.65
C ARG A 225 82.69 18.98 -35.71
N LEU A 226 81.54 18.44 -36.08
CA LEU A 226 80.64 19.05 -37.06
C LEU A 226 80.03 20.37 -36.56
N ALA A 227 79.79 20.51 -35.26
CA ALA A 227 79.31 21.76 -34.66
C ALA A 227 80.21 22.97 -34.97
N SER A 228 81.52 22.77 -35.06
CA SER A 228 82.49 23.83 -35.39
C SER A 228 82.91 23.86 -36.87
N THR A 229 82.45 22.91 -37.71
CA THR A 229 82.95 22.75 -39.08
C THR A 229 82.36 23.78 -40.04
N VAL A 230 83.19 24.55 -40.74
CA VAL A 230 82.74 25.50 -41.78
C VAL A 230 82.41 24.79 -43.10
N SER A 231 81.57 25.41 -43.94
CA SER A 231 81.03 24.81 -45.17
C SER A 231 82.09 24.16 -46.10
N GLY A 232 83.26 24.80 -46.27
CA GLY A 232 84.33 24.30 -47.14
C GLY A 232 85.02 23.02 -46.65
N GLU A 233 84.98 22.76 -45.34
CA GLU A 233 85.62 21.58 -44.72
C GLU A 233 84.65 20.41 -44.54
N LEU A 234 83.37 20.62 -44.89
CA LEU A 234 82.30 19.69 -44.58
C LEU A 234 82.56 18.28 -45.14
N LYS A 235 83.01 18.19 -46.40
CA LYS A 235 83.32 16.89 -47.03
C LYS A 235 84.34 16.12 -46.19
N ARG A 236 85.44 16.78 -45.81
CA ARG A 236 86.52 16.16 -45.03
C ARG A 236 86.03 15.72 -43.65
N ALA A 237 85.22 16.54 -42.99
CA ALA A 237 84.67 16.23 -41.67
C ALA A 237 83.70 15.03 -41.71
N VAL A 238 82.79 15.01 -42.69
CA VAL A 238 81.82 13.90 -42.86
C VAL A 238 82.52 12.62 -43.30
N ASP A 239 83.47 12.68 -44.24
CA ASP A 239 84.27 11.52 -44.65
C ASP A 239 85.05 10.93 -43.48
N ALA A 240 85.66 11.78 -42.64
CA ALA A 240 86.40 11.34 -41.45
C ALA A 240 85.47 10.70 -40.41
N LEU A 241 84.29 11.27 -40.18
CA LEU A 241 83.28 10.71 -39.27
C LEU A 241 82.78 9.36 -39.79
N ALA A 242 82.43 9.26 -41.07
CA ALA A 242 81.96 8.02 -41.68
C ALA A 242 83.04 6.93 -41.65
N ALA A 243 84.30 7.28 -41.88
CA ALA A 243 85.42 6.35 -41.75
C ALA A 243 85.63 5.86 -40.31
N ALA A 244 85.54 6.76 -39.33
CA ALA A 244 85.67 6.43 -37.90
C ALA A 244 84.50 5.58 -37.38
N ALA A 245 83.28 5.84 -37.85
CA ALA A 245 82.08 5.11 -37.44
C ALA A 245 81.94 3.74 -38.13
N ARG A 246 82.61 3.51 -39.28
CA ARG A 246 82.44 2.30 -40.09
C ARG A 246 82.62 0.99 -39.32
N PRO A 247 83.68 0.78 -38.51
CA PRO A 247 83.84 -0.47 -37.76
C PRO A 247 82.72 -0.67 -36.74
N ALA A 248 82.31 0.41 -36.07
CA ALA A 248 81.23 0.38 -35.10
C ALA A 248 79.88 0.08 -35.76
N VAL A 249 79.59 0.64 -36.94
CA VAL A 249 78.37 0.31 -37.72
C VAL A 249 78.36 -1.16 -38.14
N GLN A 250 79.49 -1.69 -38.63
CA GLN A 250 79.60 -3.10 -39.01
C GLN A 250 79.39 -4.06 -37.84
N SER A 251 79.82 -3.66 -36.64
CA SER A 251 79.59 -4.41 -35.39
C SER A 251 78.16 -4.22 -34.84
N ALA A 252 77.59 -3.03 -34.99
CA ALA A 252 76.28 -2.64 -34.44
C ALA A 252 75.09 -3.21 -35.19
N ILE A 253 75.21 -3.48 -36.50
CA ILE A 253 74.13 -4.03 -37.33
C ILE A 253 74.18 -5.55 -37.23
N PRO A 254 73.35 -6.21 -36.40
CA PRO A 254 73.39 -7.67 -36.30
C PRO A 254 72.84 -8.28 -37.60
N PRO A 255 73.11 -9.58 -37.87
CA PRO A 255 72.71 -10.24 -39.12
C PRO A 255 71.23 -10.11 -39.47
N TRP A 256 70.35 -9.99 -38.47
CA TRP A 256 68.91 -9.83 -38.68
C TRP A 256 68.53 -8.43 -39.20
N ILE A 257 69.23 -7.36 -38.80
CA ILE A 257 69.01 -6.01 -39.37
C ILE A 257 69.53 -5.97 -40.81
N ALA A 258 70.66 -6.62 -41.10
CA ALA A 258 71.16 -6.75 -42.48
C ALA A 258 70.18 -7.51 -43.38
N GLN A 259 69.56 -8.59 -42.85
CA GLN A 259 68.49 -9.32 -43.54
C GLN A 259 67.21 -8.51 -43.70
N GLU A 260 66.81 -7.73 -42.69
CA GLU A 260 65.65 -6.83 -42.78
C GLU A 260 65.86 -5.78 -43.88
N ILE A 261 67.04 -5.15 -43.93
CA ILE A 261 67.41 -4.17 -44.96
C ILE A 261 67.34 -4.79 -46.36
N GLU A 262 67.86 -6.00 -46.54
CA GLU A 262 67.89 -6.68 -47.84
C GLU A 262 66.50 -7.21 -48.26
N ALA A 263 65.71 -7.73 -47.31
CA ALA A 263 64.35 -8.18 -47.54
C ALA A 263 63.43 -7.00 -47.91
N ASP A 264 63.53 -5.87 -47.19
CA ASP A 264 62.78 -4.66 -47.51
C ASP A 264 63.21 -4.08 -48.87
N ARG A 265 64.51 -4.09 -49.18
CA ARG A 265 65.01 -3.68 -50.50
C ARG A 265 64.42 -4.55 -51.61
N THR A 266 64.44 -5.88 -51.45
CA THR A 266 63.90 -6.82 -52.45
C THR A 266 62.40 -6.64 -52.64
N ARG A 267 61.65 -6.51 -51.54
CA ARG A 267 60.20 -6.28 -51.56
C ARG A 267 59.85 -4.97 -52.25
N MET A 268 60.55 -3.91 -51.91
CA MET A 268 60.29 -2.59 -52.49
C MET A 268 60.75 -2.50 -53.94
N GLN A 269 61.86 -3.15 -54.32
CA GLN A 269 62.28 -3.26 -55.72
C GLN A 269 61.23 -3.96 -56.57
N THR A 270 60.63 -5.05 -56.06
CA THR A 270 59.54 -5.75 -56.73
C THR A 270 58.33 -4.82 -56.97
N LEU A 271 57.97 -4.02 -55.97
CA LEU A 271 56.90 -3.03 -56.11
C LEU A 271 57.23 -1.93 -57.13
N ALA A 272 58.49 -1.47 -57.15
CA ALA A 272 58.97 -0.49 -58.12
C ALA A 272 58.91 -1.04 -59.56
N ASP A 273 59.32 -2.29 -59.78
CA ASP A 273 59.29 -2.95 -61.09
C ASP A 273 57.84 -3.15 -61.57
N MET A 274 56.92 -3.52 -60.67
CA MET A 274 55.49 -3.59 -60.97
C MET A 274 54.95 -2.21 -61.37
N ALA A 275 55.26 -1.16 -60.61
CA ALA A 275 54.82 0.21 -60.87
C ALA A 275 55.36 0.73 -62.21
N ALA A 276 56.64 0.49 -62.52
CA ALA A 276 57.23 0.81 -63.82
C ALA A 276 56.52 0.05 -64.97
N GLY A 277 56.17 -1.22 -64.75
CA GLY A 277 55.38 -2.01 -65.69
C GLY A 277 53.95 -1.51 -65.90
N HIS A 278 53.32 -0.92 -64.88
CA HIS A 278 52.02 -0.24 -65.00
C HIS A 278 52.15 1.10 -65.75
N ALA A 279 53.14 1.92 -65.41
CA ALA A 279 53.41 3.19 -66.09
C ALA A 279 53.67 2.98 -67.60
N ALA A 280 54.53 2.01 -67.95
CA ALA A 280 54.78 1.69 -69.36
C ALA A 280 53.54 1.19 -70.12
N ARG A 281 52.60 0.51 -69.43
CA ARG A 281 51.30 0.13 -70.00
C ARG A 281 50.39 1.33 -70.18
N ALA A 282 50.34 2.25 -69.21
CA ALA A 282 49.58 3.48 -69.32
C ALA A 282 50.08 4.37 -70.46
N ASP A 283 51.40 4.52 -70.61
CA ASP A 283 52.00 5.30 -71.72
C ASP A 283 51.76 4.65 -73.08
N ARG A 284 51.70 3.32 -73.15
CA ARG A 284 51.29 2.61 -74.38
C ARG A 284 49.82 2.87 -74.67
N ALA A 285 48.94 2.66 -73.70
CA ALA A 285 47.51 2.93 -73.85
C ALA A 285 47.22 4.40 -74.22
N ALA A 286 47.95 5.36 -73.64
CA ALA A 286 47.82 6.77 -73.97
C ALA A 286 48.29 7.09 -75.40
N ARG A 287 49.39 6.45 -75.86
CA ARG A 287 49.86 6.57 -77.24
C ARG A 287 48.90 5.90 -78.23
N ASP A 288 48.36 4.73 -77.89
CA ASP A 288 47.38 4.03 -78.70
C ASP A 288 46.08 4.85 -78.81
N LEU A 289 45.63 5.46 -77.70
CA LEU A 289 44.48 6.36 -77.67
C LEU A 289 44.72 7.63 -78.51
N ALA A 290 45.92 8.22 -78.42
CA ALA A 290 46.32 9.39 -79.21
C ALA A 290 46.52 9.06 -80.70
N ALA A 291 46.84 7.80 -81.04
CA ALA A 291 47.05 7.33 -82.39
C ALA A 291 45.77 6.88 -83.11
N THR A 292 44.58 7.05 -82.51
CA THR A 292 43.25 6.83 -83.12
C THR A 292 42.58 8.17 -83.50
N PRO A 293 42.82 8.75 -84.69
CA PRO A 293 42.35 10.10 -85.02
C PRO A 293 41.10 10.10 -85.92
N ARG A 294 40.60 8.94 -86.37
CA ARG A 294 39.45 8.84 -87.29
C ARG A 294 38.14 8.41 -86.63
N ASP A 295 38.19 7.56 -85.61
CA ASP A 295 36.97 7.08 -84.95
C ASP A 295 36.50 8.02 -83.83
N ALA A 296 37.41 8.75 -83.17
CA ALA A 296 37.05 9.63 -82.06
C ALA A 296 36.17 10.83 -82.47
N ARG A 297 36.35 11.39 -83.67
CA ARG A 297 35.50 12.50 -84.17
C ARG A 297 34.12 12.01 -84.63
N ALA A 298 34.05 10.83 -85.25
CA ALA A 298 32.79 10.22 -85.64
C ALA A 298 31.97 9.80 -84.40
N LEU A 299 32.63 9.16 -83.43
CA LEU A 299 32.00 8.76 -82.16
C LEU A 299 31.60 9.98 -81.31
N ALA A 300 32.40 11.06 -81.31
CA ALA A 300 32.04 12.30 -80.62
C ALA A 300 30.80 12.96 -81.23
N ALA A 301 30.69 13.00 -82.57
CA ALA A 301 29.50 13.51 -83.25
C ALA A 301 28.25 12.64 -82.98
N GLU A 302 28.42 11.33 -82.93
CA GLU A 302 27.34 10.37 -82.61
C GLU A 302 26.89 10.49 -81.14
N VAL A 303 27.83 10.68 -80.20
CA VAL A 303 27.54 10.94 -78.79
C VAL A 303 26.88 12.31 -78.59
N GLU A 304 27.28 13.35 -79.32
CA GLU A 304 26.60 14.64 -79.26
C GLU A 304 25.18 14.58 -79.82
N ALA A 305 24.95 13.84 -80.92
CA ALA A 305 23.61 13.60 -81.46
C ALA A 305 22.74 12.84 -80.45
N MET A 306 23.25 11.77 -79.85
CA MET A 306 22.54 11.00 -78.83
C MET A 306 22.26 11.82 -77.57
N ARG A 307 23.19 12.69 -77.14
CA ARG A 307 22.98 13.62 -76.02
C ARG A 307 21.92 14.67 -76.34
N ALA A 308 21.88 15.18 -77.57
CA ALA A 308 20.87 16.14 -78.00
C ALA A 308 19.48 15.50 -78.05
N GLU A 309 19.38 14.23 -78.46
CA GLU A 309 18.13 13.46 -78.44
C GLU A 309 17.67 13.17 -77.00
N GLN A 310 18.58 12.69 -76.14
CA GLN A 310 18.30 12.49 -74.70
C GLN A 310 17.90 13.79 -73.99
N ALA A 311 18.49 14.93 -74.36
CA ALA A 311 18.10 16.23 -73.83
C ALA A 311 16.67 16.58 -74.22
N ARG A 312 16.28 16.36 -75.49
CA ARG A 312 14.90 16.58 -75.95
C ARG A 312 13.90 15.65 -75.25
N GLU A 313 14.24 14.38 -75.08
CA GLU A 313 13.41 13.43 -74.33
C GLU A 313 13.27 13.84 -72.86
N ARG A 314 14.38 14.24 -72.22
CA ARG A 314 14.35 14.72 -70.84
C ARG A 314 13.53 15.99 -70.70
N ASP A 315 13.66 16.94 -71.60
CA ASP A 315 12.89 18.18 -71.57
C ASP A 315 11.39 17.91 -71.82
N ALA A 316 11.06 16.97 -72.70
CA ALA A 316 9.68 16.49 -72.91
C ALA A 316 9.11 15.79 -71.67
N LEU A 317 9.86 14.88 -71.04
CA LEU A 317 9.47 14.21 -69.80
C LEU A 317 9.33 15.20 -68.63
N THR A 318 10.22 16.19 -68.55
CA THR A 318 10.15 17.26 -67.56
C THR A 318 8.88 18.09 -67.75
N GLY A 319 8.56 18.46 -69.01
CA GLY A 319 7.30 19.14 -69.33
C GLY A 319 6.06 18.31 -68.99
N GLN A 320 6.10 16.99 -69.19
CA GLN A 320 5.02 16.08 -68.77
C GLN A 320 4.88 16.00 -67.24
N LEU A 321 6.00 15.93 -66.51
CA LEU A 321 6.01 15.95 -65.05
C LEU A 321 5.48 17.27 -64.48
N ASP A 322 5.89 18.41 -65.04
CA ASP A 322 5.39 19.71 -64.62
C ASP A 322 3.89 19.86 -64.89
N ALA A 323 3.40 19.34 -66.01
CA ALA A 323 1.97 19.30 -66.31
C ALA A 323 1.20 18.40 -65.31
N LEU A 324 1.74 17.22 -64.98
CA LEU A 324 1.16 16.31 -63.98
C LEU A 324 1.16 16.92 -62.58
N HIS A 325 2.27 17.51 -62.15
CA HIS A 325 2.36 18.22 -60.87
C HIS A 325 1.41 19.42 -60.82
N GLY A 326 1.28 20.17 -61.92
CA GLY A 326 0.32 21.26 -62.04
C GLY A 326 -1.13 20.77 -61.93
N ALA A 327 -1.47 19.62 -62.54
CA ALA A 327 -2.78 19.00 -62.43
C ALA A 327 -3.07 18.51 -60.99
N GLN A 328 -2.11 17.81 -60.37
CA GLN A 328 -2.21 17.35 -58.98
C GLN A 328 -2.31 18.50 -57.99
N ALA A 329 -1.61 19.61 -58.21
CA ALA A 329 -1.72 20.80 -57.37
C ALA A 329 -3.13 21.38 -57.44
N ARG A 330 -3.71 21.51 -58.63
CA ARG A 330 -5.10 21.98 -58.82
C ARG A 330 -6.11 21.04 -58.15
N GLU A 331 -5.93 19.73 -58.29
CA GLU A 331 -6.78 18.72 -57.65
C GLU A 331 -6.67 18.79 -56.12
N ARG A 332 -5.46 18.89 -55.58
CA ARG A 332 -5.23 19.08 -54.14
C ARG A 332 -5.86 20.36 -53.62
N ASP A 333 -5.73 21.47 -54.35
CA ASP A 333 -6.32 22.75 -53.94
C ASP A 333 -7.86 22.67 -53.97
N ALA A 334 -8.44 21.99 -54.96
CA ALA A 334 -9.88 21.71 -55.03
C ALA A 334 -10.35 20.85 -53.85
N LEU A 335 -9.67 19.73 -53.57
CA LEU A 335 -9.97 18.86 -52.42
C LEU A 335 -9.78 19.58 -51.09
N THR A 336 -8.79 20.47 -50.99
CA THR A 336 -8.56 21.28 -49.77
C THR A 336 -9.70 22.28 -49.56
N ALA A 337 -10.19 22.92 -50.64
CA ALA A 337 -11.34 23.80 -50.58
C ALA A 337 -12.63 23.04 -50.20
N GLU A 338 -12.83 21.83 -50.74
CA GLU A 338 -13.96 20.96 -50.41
C GLU A 338 -13.90 20.48 -48.95
N LEU A 339 -12.71 20.10 -48.47
CA LEU A 339 -12.46 19.77 -47.06
C LEU A 339 -12.71 20.98 -46.14
N ALA A 340 -12.34 22.20 -46.56
CA ALA A 340 -12.62 23.41 -45.79
C ALA A 340 -14.14 23.69 -45.72
N SER A 341 -14.85 23.51 -46.84
CA SER A 341 -16.31 23.65 -46.90
C SER A 341 -17.01 22.64 -45.99
N THR A 342 -16.68 21.36 -46.13
CA THR A 342 -17.26 20.27 -45.31
C THR A 342 -16.93 20.43 -43.83
N ARG A 343 -15.71 20.86 -43.48
CA ARG A 343 -15.37 21.23 -42.09
C ARG A 343 -16.20 22.40 -41.58
N GLY A 344 -16.45 23.41 -42.41
CA GLY A 344 -17.34 24.53 -42.10
C GLY A 344 -18.78 24.07 -41.85
N GLU A 345 -19.30 23.15 -42.66
CA GLU A 345 -20.62 22.54 -42.46
C GLU A 345 -20.68 21.69 -41.20
N LEU A 346 -19.66 20.86 -40.94
CA LEU A 346 -19.55 20.07 -39.71
C LEU A 346 -19.48 20.96 -38.48
N ALA A 347 -18.75 22.08 -38.53
CA ALA A 347 -18.69 23.04 -37.43
C ALA A 347 -20.07 23.69 -37.18
N ARG A 348 -20.81 24.03 -38.23
CA ARG A 348 -22.19 24.54 -38.11
C ARG A 348 -23.14 23.48 -37.52
N LEU A 349 -23.04 22.23 -37.96
CA LEU A 349 -23.83 21.12 -37.44
C LEU A 349 -23.47 20.81 -35.99
N ALA A 350 -22.18 20.83 -35.63
CA ALA A 350 -21.71 20.65 -34.26
C ALA A 350 -22.19 21.78 -33.34
N ALA A 351 -22.17 23.04 -33.80
CA ALA A 351 -22.73 24.17 -33.06
C ALA A 351 -24.24 23.97 -32.80
N ARG A 352 -25.02 23.62 -33.84
CA ARG A 352 -26.45 23.29 -33.69
C ARG A 352 -26.68 22.12 -32.74
N LEU A 353 -25.88 21.05 -32.85
CA LEU A 353 -25.95 19.90 -31.95
C LEU A 353 -25.55 20.25 -30.51
N SER A 354 -24.72 21.27 -30.29
CA SER A 354 -24.38 21.75 -28.94
C SER A 354 -25.47 22.63 -28.31
N GLU A 355 -26.29 23.28 -29.15
CA GLU A 355 -27.48 24.03 -28.72
C GLU A 355 -28.65 23.10 -28.35
N VAL A 356 -28.69 21.89 -28.91
CA VAL A 356 -29.75 20.89 -28.60
C VAL A 356 -29.76 20.48 -27.11
N PRO A 357 -28.65 20.09 -26.46
CA PRO A 357 -28.62 19.82 -25.02
C PRO A 357 -28.99 21.02 -24.17
N GLN A 358 -28.66 22.24 -24.59
CA GLN A 358 -29.00 23.46 -23.84
C GLN A 358 -30.50 23.74 -23.92
N SER A 359 -31.10 23.60 -25.09
CA SER A 359 -32.56 23.71 -25.26
C SER A 359 -33.30 22.55 -24.59
N GLU A 360 -32.78 21.32 -24.64
CA GLU A 360 -33.32 20.18 -23.90
C GLU A 360 -33.22 20.38 -22.39
N ALA A 361 -32.10 20.91 -21.88
CA ALA A 361 -31.96 21.24 -20.46
C ALA A 361 -32.93 22.34 -20.03
N ALA A 362 -33.11 23.39 -20.85
CA ALA A 362 -34.10 24.44 -20.60
C ALA A 362 -35.52 23.87 -20.57
N LEU A 363 -35.90 23.06 -21.56
CA LEU A 363 -37.20 22.39 -21.62
C LEU A 363 -37.39 21.40 -20.47
N ARG A 364 -36.35 20.70 -20.02
CA ARG A 364 -36.40 19.83 -18.83
C ARG A 364 -36.61 20.64 -17.55
N ILE A 365 -35.98 21.81 -17.43
CA ILE A 365 -36.21 22.73 -16.31
C ILE A 365 -37.65 23.22 -16.33
N GLU A 366 -38.14 23.71 -17.47
CA GLU A 366 -39.53 24.14 -17.65
C GLU A 366 -40.52 23.01 -17.36
N LEU A 367 -40.28 21.79 -17.87
CA LEU A 367 -41.10 20.62 -17.59
C LEU A 367 -41.06 20.26 -16.11
N SER A 368 -39.90 20.32 -15.45
CA SER A 368 -39.78 20.05 -14.02
C SER A 368 -40.51 21.11 -13.19
N GLN A 369 -40.50 22.36 -13.63
CA GLN A 369 -41.24 23.44 -13.00
C GLN A 369 -42.74 23.24 -13.18
N ALA A 370 -43.21 22.97 -14.40
CA ALA A 370 -44.61 22.65 -14.68
C ALA A 370 -45.08 21.40 -13.92
N GLN A 371 -44.22 20.39 -13.76
CA GLN A 371 -44.51 19.21 -12.95
C GLN A 371 -44.61 19.52 -11.46
N ARG A 372 -43.75 20.43 -10.94
CA ARG A 372 -43.86 20.91 -9.56
C ARG A 372 -45.13 21.70 -9.35
N GLU A 373 -45.44 22.64 -10.24
CA GLU A 373 -46.69 23.41 -10.23
C GLU A 373 -47.90 22.48 -10.28
N LEU A 374 -47.91 21.49 -11.18
CA LEU A 374 -48.95 20.46 -11.21
C LEU A 374 -49.00 19.61 -9.93
N SER A 375 -47.87 19.32 -9.31
CA SER A 375 -47.83 18.59 -8.03
C SER A 375 -48.35 19.44 -6.88
N ASP A 376 -48.06 20.74 -6.88
CA ASP A 376 -48.54 21.72 -5.91
C ASP A 376 -50.05 21.93 -6.09
N GLU A 377 -50.52 22.01 -7.33
CA GLU A 377 -51.95 22.00 -7.66
C GLU A 377 -52.61 20.70 -7.23
N ARG A 378 -52.00 19.53 -7.48
CA ARG A 378 -52.55 18.24 -7.04
C ARG A 378 -52.57 18.11 -5.52
N THR A 379 -51.56 18.59 -4.82
CA THR A 379 -51.56 18.61 -3.34
C THR A 379 -52.58 19.62 -2.81
N SER A 380 -52.77 20.76 -3.49
CA SER A 380 -53.82 21.72 -3.19
C SER A 380 -55.22 21.11 -3.41
N ILE A 381 -55.45 20.44 -4.54
CA ILE A 381 -56.67 19.69 -4.84
C ILE A 381 -56.87 18.59 -3.81
N ALA A 382 -55.83 17.83 -3.44
CA ALA A 382 -55.92 16.80 -2.41
C ALA A 382 -56.28 17.40 -1.05
N ARG A 383 -55.67 18.53 -0.65
CA ARG A 383 -56.02 19.25 0.59
C ARG A 383 -57.46 19.77 0.55
N LEU A 384 -57.90 20.32 -0.57
CA LEU A 384 -59.27 20.79 -0.76
C LEU A 384 -60.26 19.63 -0.76
N SER A 385 -59.90 18.49 -1.36
CA SER A 385 -60.72 17.28 -1.40
C SER A 385 -60.81 16.64 -0.02
N ASP A 386 -59.69 16.56 0.72
CA ASP A 386 -59.67 16.14 2.12
C ASP A 386 -60.52 17.10 2.94
N ALA A 387 -60.32 18.42 2.85
CA ALA A 387 -61.13 19.42 3.56
C ALA A 387 -62.63 19.30 3.24
N LEU A 388 -62.97 19.02 1.98
CA LEU A 388 -64.34 18.78 1.54
C LEU A 388 -64.88 17.46 2.07
N GLU A 389 -64.05 16.42 2.18
CA GLU A 389 -64.42 15.15 2.80
C GLU A 389 -64.54 15.27 4.33
N THR A 390 -63.70 16.06 5.01
CA THR A 390 -63.86 16.40 6.42
C THR A 390 -65.13 17.21 6.62
N ALA A 391 -65.38 18.24 5.81
CA ALA A 391 -66.62 19.00 5.87
C ALA A 391 -67.84 18.13 5.58
N ARG A 392 -67.74 17.16 4.67
CA ARG A 392 -68.79 16.18 4.40
C ARG A 392 -68.98 15.21 5.55
N ARG A 393 -67.92 14.69 6.16
CA ARG A 393 -67.98 13.86 7.38
C ARG A 393 -68.51 14.64 8.58
N GLU A 394 -68.19 15.93 8.69
CA GLU A 394 -68.76 16.82 9.69
C GLU A 394 -70.24 17.04 9.42
N ALA A 395 -70.64 17.27 8.17
CA ALA A 395 -72.04 17.39 7.76
C ALA A 395 -72.83 16.09 7.98
N ASP A 396 -72.26 14.94 7.64
CA ASP A 396 -72.82 13.61 7.90
C ASP A 396 -72.84 13.33 9.41
N GLY A 397 -71.81 13.74 10.15
CA GLY A 397 -71.77 13.69 11.61
C GLY A 397 -72.78 14.65 12.25
N HIS A 398 -73.07 15.80 11.64
CA HIS A 398 -74.16 16.69 12.02
C HIS A 398 -75.51 16.04 11.69
N ALA A 399 -75.68 15.44 10.52
CA ALA A 399 -76.90 14.72 10.14
C ALA A 399 -77.16 13.54 11.08
N HIS A 400 -76.13 12.75 11.41
CA HIS A 400 -76.24 11.64 12.35
C HIS A 400 -76.44 12.15 13.79
N ARG A 401 -75.86 13.29 14.18
CA ARG A 401 -76.20 13.96 15.46
C ARG A 401 -77.63 14.49 15.46
N PHE A 402 -78.13 15.02 14.35
CA PHE A 402 -79.52 15.45 14.22
C PHE A 402 -80.48 14.27 14.23
N GLU A 403 -80.12 13.16 13.59
CA GLU A 403 -80.92 11.94 13.55
C GLU A 403 -80.88 11.20 14.88
N SER A 404 -79.72 11.13 15.54
CA SER A 404 -79.57 10.64 16.91
C SER A 404 -80.28 11.56 17.91
N ALA A 405 -80.18 12.88 17.77
CA ALA A 405 -80.97 13.83 18.57
C ALA A 405 -82.46 13.70 18.31
N ARG A 406 -82.89 13.46 17.06
CA ARG A 406 -84.28 13.15 16.72
C ARG A 406 -84.72 11.86 17.38
N HIS A 407 -83.89 10.82 17.35
CA HIS A 407 -84.17 9.54 18.01
C HIS A 407 -84.15 9.68 19.54
N HIS A 408 -83.30 10.52 20.11
CA HIS A 408 -83.29 10.86 21.53
C HIS A 408 -84.51 11.71 21.90
N LEU A 409 -84.98 12.60 21.03
CA LEU A 409 -86.19 13.38 21.24
C LEU A 409 -87.45 12.52 21.10
N GLU A 410 -87.48 11.57 20.15
CA GLU A 410 -88.52 10.54 20.03
C GLU A 410 -88.49 9.62 21.24
N ARG A 411 -87.30 9.19 21.69
CA ARG A 411 -87.12 8.43 22.92
C ARG A 411 -87.51 9.24 24.15
N PHE A 412 -87.18 10.52 24.25
CA PHE A 412 -87.64 11.39 25.33
C PHE A 412 -89.14 11.62 25.25
N ALA A 413 -89.75 11.67 24.06
CA ALA A 413 -91.20 11.72 23.94
C ALA A 413 -91.84 10.42 24.46
N ILE A 414 -91.26 9.26 24.16
CA ILE A 414 -91.69 7.96 24.71
C ILE A 414 -91.44 7.92 26.22
N GLU A 415 -90.26 8.31 26.70
CA GLU A 415 -89.91 8.36 28.14
C GLU A 415 -90.76 9.39 28.89
N ILE A 416 -91.18 10.50 28.26
CA ILE A 416 -92.11 11.47 28.83
C ILE A 416 -93.53 10.88 28.90
N GLU A 417 -93.97 10.15 27.88
CA GLU A 417 -95.25 9.43 27.92
C GLU A 417 -95.24 8.27 28.92
N GLU A 418 -94.13 7.54 29.04
CA GLU A 418 -93.91 6.53 30.09
C GLU A 418 -93.79 7.18 31.47
N ALA A 419 -93.14 8.34 31.60
CA ALA A 419 -93.07 9.12 32.84
C ALA A 419 -94.45 9.68 33.21
N ARG A 420 -95.27 10.11 32.24
CA ARG A 420 -96.66 10.54 32.44
C ARG A 420 -97.56 9.37 32.81
N ALA A 421 -97.39 8.20 32.19
CA ALA A 421 -98.10 6.98 32.55
C ALA A 421 -97.70 6.48 33.95
N THR A 422 -96.42 6.53 34.31
CA THR A 422 -95.96 6.20 35.66
C THR A 422 -96.33 7.26 36.69
N LEU A 423 -96.39 8.55 36.31
CA LEU A 423 -96.93 9.61 37.16
C LEU A 423 -98.44 9.41 37.36
N ALA A 424 -99.21 9.11 36.32
CA ALA A 424 -100.63 8.80 36.42
C ALA A 424 -100.88 7.55 37.27
N LEU A 425 -100.07 6.48 37.11
CA LEU A 425 -100.09 5.30 37.98
C LEU A 425 -99.72 5.65 39.43
N ARG A 426 -98.76 6.56 39.64
CA ARG A 426 -98.39 7.05 40.98
C ARG A 426 -99.46 7.96 41.57
N GLU A 427 -100.13 8.79 40.77
CA GLU A 427 -101.25 9.62 41.19
C GLU A 427 -102.45 8.75 41.54
N ASP A 428 -102.77 7.72 40.75
CA ASP A 428 -103.77 6.69 41.09
C ASP A 428 -103.38 5.88 42.33
N HIS A 429 -102.09 5.60 42.53
CA HIS A 429 -101.61 4.91 43.73
C HIS A 429 -101.65 5.83 44.96
N CYS A 430 -101.29 7.11 44.83
CA CYS A 430 -101.42 8.11 45.87
C CYS A 430 -102.89 8.42 46.18
N ALA A 431 -103.78 8.41 45.19
CA ALA A 431 -105.22 8.54 45.37
C ALA A 431 -105.77 7.32 46.13
N ARG A 432 -105.34 6.10 45.77
CA ARG A 432 -105.67 4.88 46.52
C ARG A 432 -105.12 4.90 47.95
N LEU A 433 -103.89 5.36 48.15
CA LEU A 433 -103.30 5.53 49.48
C LEU A 433 -103.99 6.64 50.29
N ALA A 434 -104.48 7.70 49.64
CA ALA A 434 -105.27 8.74 50.27
C ALA A 434 -106.66 8.23 50.66
N GLU A 435 -107.30 7.42 49.80
CA GLU A 435 -108.58 6.76 50.08
C GLU A 435 -108.44 5.70 51.18
N GLU A 436 -107.32 4.95 51.21
CA GLU A 436 -106.96 4.06 52.32
C GLU A 436 -106.64 4.86 53.60
N ALA A 437 -105.94 5.99 53.51
CA ALA A 437 -105.65 6.84 54.67
C ALA A 437 -106.90 7.49 55.23
N ASP A 438 -107.83 7.94 54.38
CA ASP A 438 -109.13 8.47 54.80
C ASP A 438 -110.03 7.34 55.33
N GLY A 439 -109.98 6.15 54.74
CA GLY A 439 -110.61 4.94 55.28
C GLY A 439 -110.05 4.55 56.65
N LEU A 440 -108.74 4.66 56.85
CA LEU A 440 -108.06 4.45 58.13
C LEU A 440 -108.38 5.56 59.14
N ARG A 441 -108.55 6.82 58.71
CA ARG A 441 -109.01 7.92 59.58
C ARG A 441 -110.46 7.78 60.00
N VAL A 442 -111.34 7.32 59.10
CA VAL A 442 -112.72 6.97 59.44
C VAL A 442 -112.71 5.79 60.43
N ARG A 443 -111.88 4.78 60.19
CA ARG A 443 -111.75 3.63 61.08
C ARG A 443 -111.10 4.01 62.43
N GLU A 444 -110.17 4.95 62.44
CA GLU A 444 -109.61 5.53 63.67
C GLU A 444 -110.67 6.36 64.41
N SER A 445 -111.50 7.14 63.71
CA SER A 445 -112.61 7.88 64.31
C SER A 445 -113.67 6.93 64.89
N ASP A 446 -113.98 5.84 64.18
CA ASP A 446 -114.90 4.81 64.65
C ASP A 446 -114.31 4.02 65.81
N LEU A 447 -113.02 3.66 65.78
CA LEU A 447 -112.32 3.05 66.91
C LEU A 447 -112.19 4.02 68.10
N LEU A 448 -112.10 5.32 67.88
CA LEU A 448 -112.12 6.33 68.94
C LEU A 448 -113.52 6.45 69.55
N ARG A 449 -114.59 6.40 68.74
CA ARG A 449 -115.98 6.31 69.22
C ARG A 449 -116.23 5.00 69.95
N GLU A 450 -115.70 3.90 69.47
CA GLU A 450 -115.78 2.57 70.08
C GLU A 450 -114.96 2.54 71.39
N ARG A 451 -113.80 3.19 71.44
CA ARG A 451 -113.03 3.40 72.68
C ARG A 451 -113.77 4.30 73.68
N GLU A 452 -114.48 5.32 73.22
CA GLU A 452 -115.33 6.14 74.08
C GLU A 452 -116.58 5.40 74.55
N ALA A 453 -117.19 4.57 73.71
CA ALA A 453 -118.28 3.66 74.07
C ALA A 453 -117.81 2.62 75.10
N LEU A 454 -116.68 1.96 74.86
CA LEU A 454 -116.04 1.04 75.81
C LEU A 454 -115.59 1.73 77.09
N ARG A 455 -115.18 3.01 77.05
CA ARG A 455 -114.93 3.80 78.27
C ARG A 455 -116.22 4.11 79.03
N ARG A 456 -117.33 4.40 78.33
CA ARG A 456 -118.64 4.58 78.97
C ARG A 456 -119.16 3.27 79.55
N GLU A 457 -119.05 2.16 78.83
CA GLU A 457 -119.36 0.81 79.31
C GLU A 457 -118.46 0.41 80.49
N ARG A 458 -117.16 0.73 80.45
CA ARG A 458 -116.26 0.55 81.59
C ARG A 458 -116.69 1.42 82.78
N ASP A 459 -117.06 2.67 82.57
CA ASP A 459 -117.48 3.57 83.65
C ASP A 459 -118.86 3.17 84.21
N GLU A 460 -119.75 2.60 83.39
CA GLU A 460 -121.01 1.96 83.81
C GLU A 460 -120.74 0.64 84.53
N ALA A 461 -119.85 -0.21 84.03
CA ALA A 461 -119.41 -1.44 84.69
C ALA A 461 -118.70 -1.15 86.02
N VAL A 462 -117.96 -0.05 86.14
CA VAL A 462 -117.36 0.41 87.41
C VAL A 462 -118.44 0.91 88.38
N ARG A 463 -119.49 1.59 87.90
CA ARG A 463 -120.65 1.96 88.74
C ARG A 463 -121.50 0.74 89.13
N GLU A 464 -121.63 -0.26 88.27
CA GLU A 464 -122.27 -1.54 88.57
C GLU A 464 -121.42 -2.37 89.54
N LEU A 465 -120.09 -2.33 89.43
CA LEU A 465 -119.16 -2.95 90.38
C LEU A 465 -119.19 -2.24 91.75
N GLU A 466 -119.43 -0.93 91.78
CA GLU A 466 -119.66 -0.17 93.02
C GLU A 466 -121.06 -0.39 93.63
N ARG A 467 -122.10 -0.61 92.81
CA ARG A 467 -123.42 -1.07 93.28
C ARG A 467 -123.37 -2.51 93.79
N ALA A 468 -122.66 -3.39 93.10
CA ALA A 468 -122.36 -4.75 93.53
C ALA A 468 -121.49 -4.75 94.79
N LYS A 469 -120.53 -3.82 94.97
CA LYS A 469 -119.83 -3.63 96.26
C LYS A 469 -120.75 -3.18 97.40
N ARG A 470 -121.85 -2.47 97.12
CA ARG A 470 -122.85 -2.06 98.13
C ARG A 470 -123.90 -3.15 98.42
N GLU A 471 -124.23 -4.01 97.45
CA GLU A 471 -125.13 -5.16 97.64
C GLU A 471 -124.41 -6.39 98.20
N HIS A 472 -123.15 -6.64 97.81
CA HIS A 472 -122.28 -7.65 98.42
C HIS A 472 -121.87 -7.27 99.85
N GLY A 473 -121.78 -5.98 100.18
CA GLY A 473 -121.64 -5.49 101.56
C GLY A 473 -122.88 -5.69 102.45
N ARG A 474 -124.10 -5.70 101.88
CA ARG A 474 -125.33 -6.05 102.59
C ARG A 474 -125.51 -7.57 102.74
N HIS A 475 -125.19 -8.34 101.70
CA HIS A 475 -125.20 -9.80 101.75
C HIS A 475 -124.05 -10.41 102.56
N ALA A 476 -122.90 -9.72 102.71
CA ALA A 476 -121.83 -10.11 103.63
C ALA A 476 -122.24 -9.88 105.09
N ALA A 477 -122.93 -8.78 105.42
CA ALA A 477 -123.44 -8.52 106.78
C ALA A 477 -124.60 -9.45 107.20
N GLU A 478 -125.46 -9.87 106.26
CA GLU A 478 -126.48 -10.91 106.50
C GLU A 478 -125.90 -12.34 106.55
N ARG A 479 -124.86 -12.63 105.76
CA ARG A 479 -124.11 -13.92 105.80
C ARG A 479 -123.27 -14.05 107.06
N GLU A 480 -122.68 -12.98 107.57
CA GLU A 480 -121.90 -12.95 108.81
C GLU A 480 -122.82 -13.16 110.03
N SER A 481 -124.04 -12.61 110.02
CA SER A 481 -125.09 -12.85 111.03
C SER A 481 -125.68 -14.27 110.98
N THR A 482 -125.83 -14.87 109.79
CA THR A 482 -126.30 -16.25 109.64
C THR A 482 -125.20 -17.29 109.90
N LEU A 483 -123.94 -17.04 109.51
CA LEU A 483 -122.77 -17.89 109.81
C LEU A 483 -122.47 -17.99 111.31
N HIS A 484 -122.57 -16.88 112.05
CA HIS A 484 -122.41 -16.89 113.51
C HIS A 484 -123.52 -17.69 114.23
N ARG A 485 -124.74 -17.72 113.67
CA ARG A 485 -125.88 -18.47 114.21
C ARG A 485 -125.80 -19.97 113.90
N THR A 486 -125.43 -20.34 112.68
CA THR A 486 -125.40 -21.74 112.20
C THR A 486 -124.33 -22.62 112.81
N SER A 487 -123.37 -22.11 113.56
CA SER A 487 -122.14 -22.88 113.68
C SER A 487 -121.30 -22.71 114.94
N ALA A 488 -121.60 -21.86 115.91
CA ALA A 488 -122.88 -21.86 116.59
C ALA A 488 -123.27 -23.31 116.96
N GLU A 489 -124.17 -23.86 116.14
CA GLU A 489 -124.74 -25.22 116.20
C GLU A 489 -123.74 -26.34 115.81
N LEU A 490 -122.84 -26.10 114.84
CA LEU A 490 -121.75 -27.04 114.49
C LEU A 490 -120.66 -27.12 115.56
N ARG A 491 -120.33 -26.06 116.28
CA ARG A 491 -119.42 -26.14 117.43
C ARG A 491 -120.01 -26.98 118.56
N THR A 492 -121.31 -26.89 118.81
CA THR A 492 -122.01 -27.76 119.76
C THR A 492 -122.08 -29.21 119.27
N ALA A 493 -122.33 -29.45 117.98
CA ALA A 493 -122.29 -30.79 117.39
C ALA A 493 -120.86 -31.38 117.28
N ILE A 494 -119.83 -30.53 117.17
CA ILE A 494 -118.41 -30.93 117.22
C ILE A 494 -118.00 -31.22 118.66
N GLU A 495 -118.41 -30.44 119.67
CA GLU A 495 -118.19 -30.75 121.09
C GLU A 495 -118.90 -32.06 121.50
N GLU A 496 -120.10 -32.33 120.99
CA GLU A 496 -120.78 -33.64 121.17
C GLU A 496 -120.04 -34.79 120.46
N ARG A 497 -119.47 -34.53 119.28
CA ARG A 497 -118.62 -35.50 118.55
C ARG A 497 -117.27 -35.71 119.24
N GLU A 498 -116.65 -34.68 119.80
CA GLU A 498 -115.43 -34.73 120.58
C GLU A 498 -115.66 -35.50 121.89
N SER A 499 -116.83 -35.36 122.51
CA SER A 499 -117.24 -36.18 123.66
C SER A 499 -117.45 -37.66 123.29
N ARG A 500 -118.03 -37.94 122.11
CA ARG A 500 -118.22 -39.32 121.61
C ARG A 500 -116.92 -39.97 121.11
N ILE A 501 -116.02 -39.18 120.52
CA ILE A 501 -114.66 -39.59 120.12
C ILE A 501 -113.78 -39.81 121.35
N ALA A 502 -113.90 -38.99 122.40
CA ALA A 502 -113.26 -39.24 123.69
C ALA A 502 -113.76 -40.55 124.33
N GLY A 503 -115.04 -40.90 124.15
CA GLY A 503 -115.60 -42.18 124.58
C GLY A 503 -115.03 -43.41 123.84
N LEU A 504 -114.90 -43.32 122.51
CA LEU A 504 -114.38 -44.41 121.68
C LEU A 504 -112.84 -44.51 121.72
N SER A 505 -112.13 -43.39 121.85
CA SER A 505 -110.67 -43.39 122.04
C SER A 505 -110.30 -43.88 123.43
N GLY A 506 -111.10 -43.59 124.46
CA GLY A 506 -110.95 -44.19 125.79
C GLY A 506 -111.23 -45.70 125.84
N GLU A 507 -111.87 -46.29 124.82
CA GLU A 507 -111.91 -47.75 124.61
C GLU A 507 -110.68 -48.25 123.83
N ALA A 508 -110.17 -47.48 122.87
CA ALA A 508 -108.96 -47.80 122.12
C ALA A 508 -107.70 -47.75 123.00
N ASP A 509 -107.59 -46.79 123.91
CA ASP A 509 -106.54 -46.69 124.92
C ASP A 509 -106.58 -47.91 125.88
N ARG A 510 -107.77 -48.40 126.24
CA ARG A 510 -107.94 -49.60 127.09
C ARG A 510 -107.55 -50.91 126.38
N MET A 511 -107.70 -51.00 125.06
CA MET A 511 -107.24 -52.17 124.28
C MET A 511 -105.74 -52.10 123.97
N ALA A 512 -105.20 -50.90 123.72
CA ALA A 512 -103.76 -50.70 123.50
C ALA A 512 -102.95 -51.00 124.77
N ASP A 513 -103.44 -50.61 125.95
CA ASP A 513 -102.83 -50.96 127.24
C ASP A 513 -102.83 -52.47 127.51
N ALA A 514 -103.87 -53.22 127.09
CA ALA A 514 -103.89 -54.68 127.21
C ALA A 514 -102.89 -55.39 126.26
N ILE A 515 -102.54 -54.75 125.13
CA ILE A 515 -101.57 -55.26 124.14
C ILE A 515 -100.13 -54.93 124.56
N THR A 516 -99.91 -53.75 125.15
CA THR A 516 -98.69 -53.39 125.89
C THR A 516 -98.36 -54.45 126.95
N ASP A 517 -99.36 -55.06 127.59
CA ASP A 517 -99.17 -55.98 128.71
C ASP A 517 -98.90 -57.45 128.32
N ALA A 518 -99.18 -57.85 127.08
CA ALA A 518 -98.91 -59.21 126.57
C ALA A 518 -97.54 -59.32 125.90
N ALA A 519 -97.15 -58.31 125.11
CA ALA A 519 -95.85 -58.28 124.41
C ALA A 519 -94.65 -58.18 125.38
N VAL A 520 -94.83 -57.44 126.49
CA VAL A 520 -93.88 -57.36 127.62
C VAL A 520 -93.69 -58.72 128.33
N ARG A 521 -94.66 -59.64 128.27
CA ARG A 521 -94.55 -60.98 128.87
C ARG A 521 -93.90 -62.01 127.93
N THR A 522 -94.15 -61.96 126.62
CA THR A 522 -93.57 -62.91 125.66
C THR A 522 -92.07 -62.70 125.40
N ALA A 523 -91.60 -61.45 125.22
CA ALA A 523 -90.17 -61.21 124.97
C ALA A 523 -89.29 -61.55 126.18
N GLY A 524 -89.76 -61.26 127.40
CA GLY A 524 -89.07 -61.63 128.65
C GLY A 524 -89.08 -63.13 128.95
N LEU A 525 -90.04 -63.89 128.40
CA LEU A 525 -90.09 -65.35 128.51
C LEU A 525 -89.22 -66.05 127.45
N GLU A 526 -89.06 -65.48 126.25
CA GLU A 526 -88.17 -66.00 125.19
C GLU A 526 -86.69 -65.90 125.56
N GLU A 527 -86.26 -64.78 126.15
CA GLU A 527 -84.86 -64.61 126.61
C GLU A 527 -84.56 -65.47 127.85
N GLN A 528 -85.51 -65.60 128.79
CA GLN A 528 -85.38 -66.54 129.92
C GLN A 528 -85.40 -68.01 129.47
N LEU A 529 -86.07 -68.33 128.36
CA LEU A 529 -86.01 -69.65 127.73
C LEU A 529 -84.66 -69.94 127.09
N GLU A 530 -83.99 -68.97 126.46
CA GLU A 530 -82.60 -69.14 125.97
C GLU A 530 -81.62 -69.37 127.14
N LEU A 531 -81.78 -68.61 128.23
CA LEU A 531 -80.95 -68.77 129.44
C LEU A 531 -81.16 -70.13 130.11
N ARG A 532 -82.42 -70.59 130.22
CA ARG A 532 -82.79 -71.86 130.85
C ARG A 532 -82.54 -73.08 129.94
N ALA A 533 -82.54 -72.94 128.62
CA ALA A 533 -82.17 -74.01 127.68
C ALA A 533 -80.65 -74.29 127.70
N ALA A 534 -79.82 -73.26 127.84
CA ALA A 534 -78.38 -73.44 128.06
C ALA A 534 -78.09 -74.06 129.45
N GLU A 535 -78.78 -73.62 130.50
CA GLU A 535 -78.67 -74.23 131.85
C GLU A 535 -79.16 -75.68 131.87
N LEU A 536 -80.26 -76.01 131.15
CA LEU A 536 -80.74 -77.38 131.01
C LEU A 536 -79.74 -78.26 130.25
N ALA A 537 -79.03 -77.76 129.22
CA ALA A 537 -77.99 -78.53 128.54
C ALA A 537 -76.79 -78.87 129.46
N GLU A 538 -76.43 -77.98 130.39
CA GLU A 538 -75.33 -78.24 131.32
C GLU A 538 -75.78 -79.01 132.58
N LEU A 539 -77.00 -78.78 133.07
CA LEU A 539 -77.65 -79.63 134.09
C LEU A 539 -77.93 -81.03 133.56
N GLN A 540 -78.15 -81.21 132.25
CA GLN A 540 -78.19 -82.54 131.61
C GLN A 540 -76.81 -83.21 131.70
N SER A 541 -75.73 -82.47 131.44
CA SER A 541 -74.35 -82.98 131.61
C SER A 541 -74.07 -83.38 133.06
N ARG A 542 -74.55 -82.59 134.04
CA ARG A 542 -74.50 -82.95 135.47
C ARG A 542 -75.40 -84.12 135.83
N TYR A 543 -76.60 -84.21 135.24
CA TYR A 543 -77.56 -85.29 135.47
C TYR A 543 -77.03 -86.61 134.92
N ASP A 544 -76.36 -86.62 133.76
CA ASP A 544 -75.73 -87.83 133.22
C ASP A 544 -74.57 -88.32 134.10
N GLU A 545 -73.80 -87.40 134.68
CA GLU A 545 -72.69 -87.79 135.55
C GLU A 545 -73.17 -88.19 136.96
N LEU A 546 -74.21 -87.54 137.49
CA LEU A 546 -74.90 -87.95 138.72
C LEU A 546 -75.68 -89.26 138.55
N ALA A 547 -76.27 -89.51 137.38
CA ALA A 547 -76.88 -90.79 137.05
C ALA A 547 -75.80 -91.90 136.96
N ALA A 548 -74.59 -91.58 136.50
CA ALA A 548 -73.46 -92.51 136.54
C ALA A 548 -73.01 -92.80 137.99
N ARG A 549 -73.08 -91.82 138.89
CA ARG A 549 -72.89 -92.01 140.34
C ARG A 549 -73.99 -92.85 140.98
N MET A 550 -75.26 -92.62 140.65
CA MET A 550 -76.38 -93.35 141.26
C MET A 550 -76.43 -94.81 140.80
N ARG A 551 -76.15 -95.10 139.54
CA ARG A 551 -76.14 -96.51 139.07
C ARG A 551 -75.06 -97.36 139.75
N THR A 552 -73.93 -96.78 140.14
CA THR A 552 -72.87 -97.53 140.85
C THR A 552 -73.12 -97.66 142.35
N LEU A 553 -73.95 -96.79 142.95
CA LEU A 553 -74.41 -96.93 144.34
C LEU A 553 -75.63 -97.85 144.48
N GLU A 554 -76.55 -97.84 143.51
CA GLU A 554 -77.72 -98.74 143.52
C GLU A 554 -77.35 -100.19 143.24
N SER A 555 -76.36 -100.44 142.37
CA SER A 555 -75.88 -101.81 142.15
C SER A 555 -75.21 -102.43 143.37
N ARG A 556 -74.80 -101.66 144.39
CA ARG A 556 -74.16 -102.24 145.58
C ARG A 556 -74.95 -102.18 146.88
N SER A 557 -76.06 -101.44 146.96
CA SER A 557 -77.00 -101.56 148.10
C SER A 557 -78.19 -102.49 147.83
N LEU A 558 -78.64 -102.69 146.58
CA LEU A 558 -79.75 -103.61 146.26
C LEU A 558 -79.39 -105.10 146.43
N VAL A 559 -78.15 -105.41 146.83
CA VAL A 559 -77.78 -106.74 147.36
C VAL A 559 -77.83 -106.75 148.90
N ARG A 560 -78.74 -105.97 149.51
CA ARG A 560 -79.45 -106.43 150.70
C ARG A 560 -79.67 -107.95 150.57
N ALA A 561 -79.29 -108.69 151.59
CA ALA A 561 -80.06 -109.78 152.17
C ALA A 561 -80.51 -111.00 151.35
N ALA A 562 -80.70 -111.00 150.03
CA ALA A 562 -81.61 -112.01 149.49
C ALA A 562 -81.08 -113.44 149.57
N VAL A 563 -79.77 -113.70 149.40
CA VAL A 563 -79.31 -115.09 149.48
C VAL A 563 -77.85 -115.19 149.91
N TRP A 564 -77.61 -115.63 151.13
CA TRP A 564 -76.81 -116.82 151.46
C TRP A 564 -75.53 -117.28 150.67
N LEU A 565 -75.25 -117.04 149.37
CA LEU A 565 -74.55 -118.06 148.54
C LEU A 565 -73.22 -117.77 147.80
N GLY A 566 -72.59 -116.61 147.88
CA GLY A 566 -71.35 -116.36 147.10
C GLY A 566 -71.62 -115.99 145.64
N GLY A 567 -70.65 -115.76 144.77
CA GLY A 567 -69.22 -115.83 144.88
C GLY A 567 -68.56 -114.84 143.91
N GLU A 568 -67.25 -114.89 143.95
CA GLU A 568 -66.26 -113.93 143.49
C GLU A 568 -66.28 -113.43 142.04
N LYS A 569 -65.60 -112.27 141.92
CA LYS A 569 -64.64 -111.94 140.86
C LYS A 569 -65.28 -111.78 139.47
N HIS A 570 -64.60 -111.28 138.48
CA HIS A 570 -63.18 -111.11 138.31
C HIS A 570 -62.93 -109.70 137.82
N PRO A 571 -61.70 -109.23 138.06
CA PRO A 571 -61.18 -108.15 137.31
C PRO A 571 -60.96 -108.68 135.90
N ARG A 572 -60.57 -107.82 135.02
CA ARG A 572 -59.18 -107.79 134.62
C ARG A 572 -59.10 -106.48 133.89
N GLU A 573 -58.46 -105.55 134.59
CA GLU A 573 -57.04 -105.30 134.33
C GLU A 573 -56.94 -104.66 132.96
N ALA A 574 -56.47 -103.43 132.99
CA ALA A 574 -55.30 -102.98 132.26
C ALA A 574 -55.59 -101.52 131.90
N SER A 575 -55.15 -100.55 132.71
CA SER A 575 -53.74 -100.10 132.85
C SER A 575 -53.27 -99.54 131.50
N THR A 576 -52.91 -98.28 131.34
CA THR A 576 -52.08 -97.38 132.17
C THR A 576 -52.05 -96.02 131.46
N GLY A 577 -51.88 -94.86 132.09
CA GLY A 577 -51.80 -94.48 133.49
C GLY A 577 -51.92 -92.94 133.53
N GLY A 578 -52.50 -92.29 134.52
CA GLY A 578 -53.10 -92.81 135.75
C GLY A 578 -54.25 -91.94 136.22
#